data_AF-A0A7C0V849-F1
#
_entry.id   AF-A0A7C0V849-F1
#
_cell.length_a   1.000
_cell.length_b   1.000
_cell.length_c   1.000
_cell.angle_alpha   90.00
_cell.angle_beta   90.00
_cell.angle_gamma   90.00
#
_symmetry.space_group_name_H-M   'P 1'
#
loop_
_entity.id
_entity.type
_entity.pdbx_description
1 polymer ?
#
loop_
_entity_poly.entity_id
_entity_poly.type
_entity_poly.pdbx_seq_one_letter_code
_entity_poly.pdbx_strand_id
1 'polypeptide(L)' 'MKIFNEISRLPEFDRDLKRLLKRFKTLEEDLKIFIEKQLNLYHKLGIDNKGVFPIAGLGVEYPQIYKAKKFACRSL' A
#
# COMPACT_ATOMS: atom_id res chain seq x y z
N MET A 1 -6.70 17.24 -2.36
CA MET A 1 -5.61 17.02 -3.35
C MET A 1 -5.56 15.52 -3.63
N LYS A 2 -5.70 15.08 -4.89
CA LYS A 2 -5.63 13.64 -5.24
C LYS A 2 -4.17 13.23 -5.31
N ILE A 3 -3.73 12.30 -4.45
CA ILE A 3 -2.32 11.84 -4.40
C ILE A 3 -2.02 10.91 -5.58
N PHE A 4 -3.01 10.09 -5.96
CA PHE A 4 -2.96 9.15 -7.07
C PHE A 4 -4.06 9.47 -8.09
N ASN A 5 -3.77 9.25 -9.37
CA ASN A 5 -4.73 9.41 -10.45
C ASN A 5 -5.83 8.33 -10.35
N GLU A 6 -5.43 7.10 -10.06
CA GLU A 6 -6.27 5.92 -9.93
C GLU A 6 -5.79 5.02 -8.79
N ILE A 7 -6.74 4.38 -8.11
CA ILE A 7 -6.49 3.27 -7.18
C ILE A 7 -7.41 2.15 -7.62
N SER A 8 -6.83 1.03 -8.05
CA SER A 8 -7.57 -0.18 -8.43
C SER A 8 -7.12 -1.36 -7.57
N ARG A 9 -7.99 -2.35 -7.44
CA ARG A 9 -7.74 -3.58 -6.69
C ARG A 9 -8.09 -4.77 -7.57
N LEU A 10 -7.27 -5.81 -7.51
CA LEU A 10 -7.58 -7.06 -8.17
C LEU A 10 -8.70 -7.80 -7.42
N PRO A 11 -9.60 -8.52 -8.10
CA PRO A 11 -10.66 -9.29 -7.45
C PRO A 11 -10.13 -10.29 -6.41
N GLU A 12 -8.97 -10.89 -6.65
CA GLU A 12 -8.29 -11.81 -5.74
C GLU A 12 -7.87 -11.11 -4.45
N PHE A 13 -7.34 -9.89 -4.56
CA PHE A 13 -6.95 -9.07 -3.41
C PHE A 13 -8.15 -8.77 -2.51
N ASP A 14 -9.29 -8.38 -3.08
CA ASP A 14 -10.50 -8.09 -2.31
C ASP A 14 -11.07 -9.34 -1.62
N ARG A 15 -10.95 -10.52 -2.25
CA ARG A 15 -11.38 -11.78 -1.63
C ARG A 15 -10.53 -12.10 -0.39
N ASP A 16 -9.23 -11.94 -0.49
CA ASP A 16 -8.33 -12.20 0.64
C ASP A 16 -8.46 -11.15 1.74
N LEU A 17 -8.61 -9.88 1.36
CA LEU A 17 -8.86 -8.80 2.31
C LEU A 17 -10.15 -9.05 3.10
N LYS A 18 -11.26 -9.43 2.43
CA LYS A 18 -12.52 -9.78 3.09
C LYS A 18 -12.37 -10.91 4.11
N ARG A 19 -11.50 -11.90 3.86
CA ARG A 19 -11.22 -12.97 4.82
C ARG A 19 -10.47 -12.42 6.04
N LEU A 20 -9.48 -11.57 5.83
CA LEU A 20 -8.68 -10.95 6.90
C LEU A 20 -9.51 -10.01 7.78
N LEU A 21 -10.45 -9.25 7.20
CA LEU A 21 -11.32 -8.32 7.93
C LEU A 21 -12.19 -8.99 8.99
N LYS A 22 -12.47 -10.30 8.87
CA LYS A 22 -13.18 -11.06 9.91
C LYS A 22 -12.40 -11.12 11.23
N ARG A 23 -11.06 -11.09 11.16
CA ARG A 23 -10.16 -11.15 12.32
C ARG A 23 -9.60 -9.77 12.68
N PHE A 24 -9.29 -8.95 11.67
CA PHE A 24 -8.62 -7.65 11.84
C PHE A 24 -9.54 -6.53 11.39
N LYS A 25 -10.44 -6.10 12.29
CA LYS A 25 -11.54 -5.19 11.96
C LYS A 25 -11.09 -3.82 11.47
N THR A 26 -9.91 -3.35 11.87
CA THR A 26 -9.37 -2.04 11.45
C THR A 26 -8.58 -2.08 10.15
N LEU A 27 -8.31 -3.26 9.59
CA LEU A 27 -7.34 -3.43 8.51
C LEU A 27 -7.70 -2.63 7.24
N GLU A 28 -8.98 -2.50 6.88
CA GLU A 28 -9.40 -1.68 5.73
C GLU A 28 -9.05 -0.21 5.92
N GLU A 29 -9.35 0.35 7.10
CA GLU A 29 -9.02 1.74 7.43
C GLU A 29 -7.51 1.93 7.56
N ASP A 30 -6.81 0.96 8.13
CA ASP A 30 -5.35 0.99 8.24
C ASP A 30 -4.68 0.97 6.85
N LEU A 31 -5.22 0.17 5.92
CA LEU A 31 -4.80 0.16 4.52
C LEU A 31 -5.09 1.49 3.81
N LYS A 32 -6.23 2.11 4.10
CA LYS A 32 -6.57 3.45 3.58
C LYS A 32 -5.57 4.50 4.07
N ILE A 33 -5.26 4.50 5.37
CA ILE A 33 -4.23 5.39 5.96
C ILE A 33 -2.87 5.15 5.31
N PHE A 34 -2.50 3.88 5.08
CA PHE A 34 -1.28 3.53 4.36
C PHE A 34 -1.22 4.18 2.96
N ILE A 35 -2.28 4.04 2.17
CA ILE A 35 -2.35 4.59 0.81
C ILE A 35 -2.27 6.12 0.85
N GLU A 36 -3.05 6.78 1.72
CA GLU A 36 -3.13 8.26 1.74
C GLU A 36 -1.91 8.93 2.38
N LYS A 37 -1.27 8.29 3.35
CA LYS A 37 -0.19 8.90 4.13
C LYS A 37 1.16 8.34 3.74
N GLN A 38 1.36 7.04 3.92
CA GLN A 38 2.68 6.42 3.78
C GLN A 38 3.16 6.41 2.33
N LEU A 39 2.28 6.13 1.37
CA LEU A 39 2.66 6.22 -0.04
C LEU A 39 2.91 7.67 -0.48
N ASN A 40 2.19 8.65 0.06
CA ASN A 40 2.44 10.07 -0.21
C ASN A 40 3.80 10.52 0.35
N LEU A 41 4.11 10.13 1.60
CA LEU A 41 5.40 10.41 2.23
C LEU A 41 6.55 9.91 1.36
N TYR A 42 6.48 8.66 0.93
CA TYR A 42 7.54 8.04 0.13
C TYR A 42 7.62 8.62 -1.29
N HIS A 43 6.52 8.61 -2.05
CA HIS A 43 6.55 8.93 -3.49
C HIS A 43 6.49 10.42 -3.83
N LYS A 44 5.98 11.27 -2.93
CA LYS A 44 5.78 12.71 -3.22
C LYS A 44 6.65 13.61 -2.36
N LEU A 45 6.93 13.20 -1.12
CA LEU A 45 7.69 14.00 -0.17
C LEU A 45 9.13 13.49 0.06
N GLY A 46 9.48 12.31 -0.48
CA GLY A 46 10.82 11.74 -0.36
C GLY A 46 11.17 11.25 1.06
N ILE A 47 10.18 11.05 1.92
CA ILE A 47 10.38 10.61 3.31
C ILE A 47 10.23 9.09 3.37
N ASP A 48 11.34 8.38 3.55
CA ASP A 48 11.34 6.93 3.69
C ASP A 48 11.23 6.48 5.15
N ASN A 49 10.13 5.78 5.46
CA ASN A 49 9.90 5.15 6.76
C ASN A 49 10.21 3.64 6.75
N LYS A 50 10.93 3.15 5.74
CA LYS A 50 11.33 1.76 5.53
C LYS A 50 10.15 0.79 5.39
N GLY A 51 9.03 1.26 4.87
CA GLY A 51 7.85 0.42 4.63
C GLY A 51 7.50 0.18 3.17
N VAL A 52 8.04 0.98 2.23
CA VAL A 52 7.83 0.85 0.78
C VAL A 52 9.18 0.60 0.12
N PHE A 53 9.25 -0.38 -0.78
CA PHE A 53 10.51 -0.76 -1.43
C PHE A 53 10.30 -0.99 -2.92
N PRO A 54 11.24 -0.55 -3.78
CA PRO A 54 11.21 -0.91 -5.19
C PRO A 54 11.41 -2.43 -5.36
N ILE A 55 10.74 -3.01 -6.35
CA ILE A 55 10.99 -4.37 -6.81
C ILE A 55 12.00 -4.30 -7.95
N ALA A 56 13.23 -4.70 -7.66
CA ALA A 56 14.31 -4.75 -8.63
C ALA A 56 14.23 -6.01 -9.51
N GLY A 57 14.90 -5.98 -10.67
CA GLY A 57 15.07 -7.15 -11.53
C GLY A 57 13.85 -7.54 -12.36
N LEU A 58 12.86 -6.65 -12.51
CA LEU A 58 11.65 -6.91 -13.31
C LEU A 58 11.85 -6.69 -14.82
N GLY A 59 13.01 -6.18 -15.25
CA GLY A 59 13.24 -5.81 -16.65
C GLY A 59 12.40 -4.61 -17.13
N VAL A 60 11.68 -3.95 -16.21
CA VAL A 60 10.88 -2.75 -16.48
C VAL A 60 11.58 -1.56 -15.84
N GLU A 61 12.03 -0.62 -16.66
CA GLU A 61 12.68 0.61 -16.19
C GLU A 61 11.65 1.67 -15.73
N TYR A 62 10.51 1.75 -16.43
CA TYR A 62 9.42 2.65 -16.10
C TYR A 62 8.07 2.07 -16.55
N PRO A 63 7.01 2.12 -15.72
CA PRO A 63 6.98 2.65 -14.36
C PRO A 63 7.77 1.76 -13.39
N GLN A 64 8.36 2.39 -12.37
CA GLN A 64 8.98 1.64 -11.27
C GLN A 64 7.89 0.96 -10.44
N ILE A 65 8.10 -0.31 -10.13
CA ILE A 65 7.14 -1.12 -9.37
C ILE A 65 7.63 -1.23 -7.92
N TYR A 66 6.71 -1.04 -6.98
CA TYR A 66 7.00 -1.02 -5.56
C TYR A 66 6.15 -2.03 -4.80
N LYS A 67 6.65 -2.46 -3.64
CA LYS A 67 5.90 -3.27 -2.67
C LYS A 67 5.85 -2.59 -1.31
N ALA A 68 4.69 -2.70 -0.67
CA ALA A 68 4.55 -2.43 0.75
C ALA A 68 5.09 -3.64 1.54
N LYS A 69 6.10 -3.43 2.39
CA LYS A 69 6.60 -4.44 3.33
C LYS A 69 6.08 -4.25 4.75
N LYS A 70 5.81 -3.00 5.15
CA LYS A 70 5.35 -2.65 6.48
C LYS A 70 4.46 -1.41 6.45
N PHE A 71 3.35 -1.49 7.15
CA PHE A 71 2.52 -0.36 7.53
C PHE A 71 1.91 -0.62 8.91
N ALA A 72 1.46 0.43 9.59
CA ALA A 72 0.84 0.30 10.90
C ALA A 72 -0.56 -0.33 10.74
N CYS A 73 -0.85 -1.35 11.55
CA CYS A 73 -2.18 -1.98 11.63
C CYS A 73 -2.58 -2.00 13.10
N ARG A 74 -3.73 -1.42 13.46
CA ARG A 74 -4.16 -1.30 14.86
C ARG A 74 -4.65 -2.63 15.45
N SER A 75 -5.07 -3.55 14.59
CA SER A 75 -5.55 -4.87 14.99
C SER A 75 -4.44 -5.93 15.14
N LEU A 76 -3.17 -5.55 14.96
CA LEU A 76 -1.98 -6.42 15.03
C LEU A 76 -0.92 -5.83 15.96
#